data_AF-A0A962R712-F1
#
_entry.id   AF-A0A962R712-F1
#
_cell.length_a   1.000
_cell.length_b   1.000
_cell.length_c   1.000
_cell.angle_alpha   90.00
_cell.angle_beta   90.00
_cell.angle_gamma   90.00
#
_symmetry.space_group_name_H-M   'P 1'
#
loop_
_entity.id
_entity.type
_entity.pdbx_description
1 polymer ?
#
loop_
_entity_poly.entity_id
_entity_poly.type
_entity_poly.pdbx_seq_one_letter_code
_entity_poly.pdbx_strand_id
1 'polypeptide(L)'
;MDIKRPLIALTSLLFAHVANGAQNAACLTPDADFSKTSPIALRAIATSCENPDIERLFYNRAYASDLQADYHTYLKLIPYRRIDSQDQVNFNAYRMFLGLAEAFSTQVNGTEGDRIAWLNRAYEQANELAELRMKGYDRIADRRVREMQSDESNL
;
A
#
# COMPACT_ATOMS: atom_id res chain seq x y z
N MET A 1 -56.64 0.03 43.97
CA MET A 1 -56.33 -0.73 42.73
C MET A 1 -54.86 -0.48 42.43
N ASP A 2 -54.01 -1.42 42.85
CA ASP A 2 -52.55 -1.35 42.69
C ASP A 2 -52.13 -1.83 41.30
N ILE A 3 -51.48 -0.96 40.53
CA ILE A 3 -50.89 -1.31 39.24
C ILE A 3 -49.39 -1.55 39.46
N LYS A 4 -49.01 -2.81 39.64
CA LYS A 4 -47.61 -3.24 39.65
C LYS A 4 -47.05 -3.16 38.23
N ARG A 5 -46.09 -2.26 38.01
CA ARG A 5 -45.26 -2.20 36.79
C ARG A 5 -44.02 -3.08 36.99
N PRO A 6 -43.77 -4.10 36.13
CA PRO A 6 -42.46 -4.69 36.01
C PRO A 6 -41.77 -4.10 34.77
N LEU A 7 -40.60 -3.48 34.92
CA LEU A 7 -39.83 -3.08 33.74
C LEU A 7 -38.32 -3.19 33.99
N ILE A 8 -37.84 -4.37 33.62
CA ILE A 8 -36.67 -4.63 32.77
C ILE A 8 -35.36 -3.98 33.24
N ALA A 9 -34.58 -4.76 33.99
CA ALA A 9 -33.16 -4.52 34.18
C ALA A 9 -32.44 -4.68 32.83
N LEU A 10 -32.03 -3.56 32.23
CA LEU A 10 -31.08 -3.55 31.12
C LEU A 10 -29.69 -3.90 31.68
N THR A 11 -29.35 -5.18 31.65
CA THR A 11 -27.95 -5.62 31.76
C THR A 11 -27.23 -5.27 30.47
N SER A 12 -26.59 -4.10 30.44
CA SER A 12 -25.62 -3.72 29.42
C SER A 12 -24.43 -4.68 29.47
N LEU A 13 -24.44 -5.71 28.63
CA LEU A 13 -23.26 -6.49 28.27
C LEU A 13 -22.30 -5.58 27.51
N LEU A 14 -21.38 -4.96 28.26
CA LEU A 14 -20.15 -4.41 27.71
C LEU A 14 -19.30 -5.60 27.22
N PHE A 15 -19.51 -6.00 25.97
CA PHE A 15 -18.51 -6.78 25.25
C PHE A 15 -17.32 -5.86 24.99
N ALA A 16 -16.42 -5.76 25.98
CA ALA A 16 -15.03 -5.43 25.69
C ALA A 16 -14.50 -6.56 24.80
N HIS A 17 -14.54 -6.36 23.48
CA HIS A 17 -13.69 -7.12 22.57
C HIS A 17 -12.26 -6.76 22.92
N VAL A 18 -11.69 -7.50 23.86
CA VAL A 18 -10.24 -7.62 23.97
C VAL A 18 -9.85 -8.39 22.72
N ALA A 19 -9.61 -7.66 21.63
CA ALA A 19 -8.94 -8.19 20.46
C ALA A 19 -7.52 -8.52 20.92
N ASN A 20 -7.33 -9.71 21.49
CA ASN A 20 -6.07 -10.43 21.34
C ASN A 20 -6.01 -10.79 19.86
N GLY A 21 -5.73 -9.79 19.03
CA GLY A 21 -5.60 -9.92 17.60
C GLY A 21 -4.36 -10.75 17.36
N ALA A 22 -4.54 -12.06 17.16
CA ALA A 22 -3.48 -12.89 16.64
C ALA A 22 -2.97 -12.23 15.36
N GLN A 23 -1.65 -12.05 15.27
CA GLN A 23 -0.99 -11.52 14.08
C GLN A 23 -1.48 -12.29 12.84
N ASN A 24 -1.82 -11.58 11.77
CA ASN A 24 -2.22 -12.22 10.53
C ASN A 24 -1.07 -13.09 9.99
N ALA A 25 -1.36 -14.30 9.52
CA ALA A 25 -0.36 -15.21 8.98
C ALA A 25 0.47 -14.59 7.84
N ALA A 26 -0.09 -13.63 7.10
CA ALA A 26 0.61 -12.88 6.06
C ALA A 26 1.83 -12.10 6.59
N CYS A 27 1.86 -11.74 7.89
CA CYS A 27 3.02 -11.10 8.50
C CYS A 27 4.22 -12.05 8.67
N LEU A 28 4.02 -13.37 8.59
CA LEU A 28 5.09 -14.38 8.64
C LEU A 28 5.59 -14.76 7.25
N THR A 29 4.83 -14.41 6.20
CA THR A 29 5.17 -14.69 4.80
C THR A 29 4.99 -13.43 3.97
N PRO A 30 5.77 -12.36 4.24
CA PRO A 30 5.59 -11.07 3.58
C PRO A 30 5.85 -11.13 2.07
N ASP A 31 6.57 -12.13 1.57
CA ASP A 31 6.89 -12.29 0.14
C ASP A 31 5.85 -13.10 -0.66
N ALA A 32 4.75 -13.53 -0.03
CA ALA A 32 3.68 -14.22 -0.76
C ALA A 32 3.05 -13.31 -1.85
N ASP A 33 2.42 -13.92 -2.86
CA ASP A 33 1.74 -13.15 -3.90
C ASP A 33 0.44 -12.52 -3.34
N PHE A 34 0.48 -11.20 -3.16
CA PHE A 34 -0.67 -10.39 -2.73
C PHE A 34 -1.27 -9.55 -3.86
N SER A 35 -0.93 -9.82 -5.13
CA SER A 35 -1.36 -9.01 -6.28
C SER A 35 -2.89 -8.93 -6.47
N LYS A 36 -3.64 -9.87 -5.90
CA LYS A 36 -5.10 -9.93 -5.94
C LYS A 36 -5.78 -9.48 -4.65
N THR A 37 -5.02 -9.13 -3.62
CA THR A 37 -5.55 -8.70 -2.33
C THR A 37 -6.00 -7.26 -2.40
N SER A 38 -7.21 -6.96 -1.90
CA SER A 38 -7.73 -5.59 -1.95
C SER A 38 -6.95 -4.64 -1.05
N PRO A 39 -6.91 -3.32 -1.35
CA PRO A 39 -6.26 -2.32 -0.49
C PRO A 39 -6.76 -2.33 0.95
N ILE A 40 -8.06 -2.57 1.16
CA ILE A 40 -8.67 -2.68 2.49
C ILE A 40 -8.11 -3.89 3.24
N ALA A 41 -8.03 -5.05 2.58
CA ALA A 41 -7.49 -6.25 3.20
C ALA A 41 -5.98 -6.12 3.48
N LEU A 42 -5.22 -5.49 2.59
CA LEU A 42 -3.80 -5.18 2.80
C LEU A 42 -3.58 -4.29 4.03
N ARG A 43 -4.38 -3.24 4.20
CA ARG A 43 -4.34 -2.40 5.42
C ARG A 43 -4.71 -3.18 6.68
N ALA A 44 -5.71 -4.07 6.60
CA ALA A 44 -6.09 -4.91 7.73
C ALA A 44 -4.94 -5.85 8.14
N ILE A 45 -4.23 -6.42 7.16
CA ILE A 45 -3.00 -7.20 7.42
C ILE A 45 -1.96 -6.30 8.10
N ALA A 46 -1.69 -5.12 7.54
CA ALA A 46 -0.70 -4.18 8.09
C ALA A 46 -0.95 -3.88 9.57
N THR A 47 -2.19 -3.52 9.94
CA THR A 47 -2.58 -3.21 11.32
C THR A 47 -2.45 -4.37 12.30
N SER A 48 -2.29 -5.60 11.80
CA SER A 48 -2.11 -6.80 12.62
C SER A 48 -0.65 -7.22 12.77
N CYS A 49 0.27 -6.62 12.01
CA CYS A 49 1.68 -7.00 12.03
C CYS A 49 2.41 -6.29 13.18
N GLU A 50 3.14 -7.06 14.00
CA GLU A 50 3.95 -6.51 15.08
C GLU A 50 5.28 -5.89 14.59
N ASN A 51 5.81 -6.38 13.47
CA ASN A 51 7.02 -5.83 12.86
C ASN A 51 6.67 -4.59 12.02
N PRO A 52 7.19 -3.39 12.37
CA PRO A 52 6.84 -2.14 11.69
C PRO A 52 7.27 -2.09 10.21
N ASP A 53 8.31 -2.82 9.83
CA ASP A 53 8.77 -2.85 8.43
C ASP A 53 7.83 -3.70 7.56
N ILE A 54 7.28 -4.77 8.13
CA ILE A 54 6.28 -5.61 7.47
C ILE A 54 4.93 -4.88 7.41
N GLU A 55 4.52 -4.23 8.50
CA GLU A 55 3.35 -3.34 8.52
C GLU A 55 3.44 -2.32 7.38
N ARG A 56 4.58 -1.62 7.29
CA ARG A 56 4.82 -0.62 6.26
C ARG A 56 4.74 -1.21 4.86
N LEU A 57 5.28 -2.40 4.64
CA LEU A 57 5.23 -3.08 3.34
C LEU A 57 3.79 -3.32 2.90
N PHE A 58 2.93 -3.80 3.80
CA PHE A 58 1.52 -4.01 3.49
C PHE A 58 0.75 -2.69 3.27
N TYR A 59 1.08 -1.62 4.01
CA TYR A 59 0.53 -0.28 3.73
C TYR A 59 0.96 0.23 2.36
N ASN A 60 2.22 0.06 2.00
CA ASN A 60 2.80 0.46 0.73
C ASN A 60 2.15 -0.26 -0.46
N ARG A 61 1.92 -1.58 -0.33
CA ARG A 61 1.15 -2.38 -1.30
C ARG A 61 -0.28 -1.89 -1.45
N ALA A 62 -0.95 -1.58 -0.34
CA ALA A 62 -2.30 -1.04 -0.35
C ALA A 62 -2.34 0.30 -1.09
N TYR A 63 -1.37 1.18 -0.80
CA TYR A 63 -1.30 2.50 -1.39
C TYR A 63 -1.03 2.45 -2.90
N ALA A 64 -0.11 1.60 -3.36
CA ALA A 64 0.14 1.38 -4.79
C ALA A 64 -1.12 0.92 -5.53
N SER A 65 -1.90 0.04 -4.89
CA SER A 65 -3.16 -0.46 -5.44
C SER A 65 -4.24 0.63 -5.53
N ASP A 66 -4.31 1.53 -4.55
CA ASP A 66 -5.21 2.69 -4.58
C ASP A 66 -4.81 3.68 -5.67
N LEU A 67 -3.52 4.02 -5.79
CA LEU A 67 -3.03 4.88 -6.87
C LEU A 67 -3.38 4.31 -8.25
N GLN A 68 -3.32 2.99 -8.43
CA GLN A 68 -3.75 2.35 -9.65
C GLN A 68 -5.26 2.50 -9.91
N ALA A 69 -6.09 2.31 -8.89
CA ALA A 69 -7.54 2.50 -9.00
C ALA A 69 -7.91 3.95 -9.32
N ASP A 70 -7.27 4.90 -8.65
CA ASP A 70 -7.44 6.33 -8.85
C ASP A 70 -6.99 6.75 -10.25
N TYR A 71 -5.85 6.23 -10.72
CA TYR A 71 -5.38 6.46 -12.08
C TYR A 71 -6.37 5.95 -13.13
N HIS A 72 -6.87 4.73 -12.98
CA HIS A 72 -7.90 4.20 -13.89
C HIS A 72 -9.19 5.03 -13.86
N THR A 73 -9.55 5.59 -12.71
CA THR A 73 -10.70 6.49 -12.59
C THR A 73 -10.43 7.81 -13.29
N TYR A 74 -9.25 8.40 -13.09
CA TYR A 74 -8.81 9.62 -13.76
C TYR A 74 -8.86 9.50 -15.29
N LEU A 75 -8.38 8.37 -15.82
CA LEU A 75 -8.44 8.08 -17.26
C LEU A 75 -9.88 8.09 -17.82
N LYS A 76 -10.87 7.66 -17.03
CA LYS A 76 -12.28 7.64 -17.44
C LYS A 76 -12.94 9.01 -17.37
N LEU A 77 -12.50 9.85 -16.44
CA LEU A 77 -13.12 11.15 -16.17
C LEU A 77 -12.69 12.25 -17.14
N ILE A 78 -11.61 12.06 -17.89
CA ILE A 78 -11.09 13.10 -18.80
C ILE A 78 -11.16 12.64 -20.25
N PRO A 79 -12.35 12.72 -20.89
CA PRO A 79 -12.51 12.38 -22.31
C PRO A 79 -11.76 13.34 -23.27
N TYR A 80 -11.26 14.49 -22.78
CA TYR A 80 -10.68 15.56 -23.62
C TYR A 80 -9.23 15.95 -23.30
N ARG A 81 -8.62 15.46 -22.21
CA ARG A 81 -7.16 15.46 -22.15
C ARG A 81 -6.78 14.41 -23.18
N ARG A 82 -5.96 14.80 -24.16
CA ARG A 82 -4.90 13.87 -24.57
C ARG A 82 -4.18 13.56 -23.27
N ILE A 83 -4.60 12.49 -22.58
CA ILE A 83 -3.72 11.83 -21.63
C ILE A 83 -2.50 11.57 -22.50
N ASP A 84 -1.47 12.37 -22.26
CA ASP A 84 -0.30 12.31 -23.10
C ASP A 84 0.15 10.85 -23.04
N SER A 85 0.54 10.26 -24.17
CA SER A 85 0.99 8.87 -24.17
C SER A 85 2.06 8.63 -23.10
N GLN A 86 2.77 9.71 -22.75
CA GLN A 86 3.75 9.76 -21.68
C GLN A 86 3.20 9.46 -20.28
N ASP A 87 2.00 9.95 -19.90
CA ASP A 87 1.43 9.69 -18.56
C ASP A 87 1.09 8.21 -18.38
N GLN A 88 0.51 7.60 -19.43
CA GLN A 88 0.25 6.16 -19.47
C GLN A 88 1.52 5.33 -19.45
N VAL A 89 2.53 5.74 -20.21
CA VAL A 89 3.85 5.08 -20.21
C VAL A 89 4.49 5.16 -18.83
N ASN A 90 4.51 6.33 -18.20
CA ASN A 90 5.10 6.53 -16.88
C ASN A 90 4.39 5.67 -15.81
N PHE A 91 3.05 5.70 -15.78
CA PHE A 91 2.29 4.93 -14.80
C PHE A 91 2.46 3.41 -14.98
N ASN A 92 2.47 2.94 -16.23
CA ASN A 92 2.76 1.54 -16.54
C ASN A 92 4.19 1.15 -16.15
N ALA A 93 5.16 2.05 -16.33
CA ALA A 93 6.54 1.81 -15.92
C ALA A 93 6.65 1.60 -14.40
N TYR A 94 5.96 2.41 -13.58
CA TYR A 94 5.94 2.22 -12.12
C TYR A 94 5.33 0.88 -11.72
N ARG A 95 4.22 0.47 -12.35
CA ARG A 95 3.61 -0.83 -12.10
C ARG A 95 4.52 -2.00 -12.49
N MET A 96 5.18 -1.90 -13.64
CA MET A 96 6.15 -2.91 -14.08
C MET A 96 7.34 -2.98 -13.12
N PHE A 97 7.87 -1.84 -12.69
CA PHE A 97 8.94 -1.77 -11.72
C PHE A 97 8.57 -2.46 -10.40
N LEU A 98 7.38 -2.17 -9.83
CA LEU A 98 6.93 -2.83 -8.60
C LEU A 98 6.71 -4.33 -8.78
N GLY A 99 6.13 -4.76 -9.91
CA GLY A 99 5.97 -6.18 -10.21
C GLY A 99 7.31 -6.92 -10.33
N LEU A 100 8.31 -6.28 -10.95
CA LEU A 100 9.68 -6.80 -11.00
C LEU A 100 10.31 -6.81 -9.61
N ALA A 101 10.12 -5.74 -8.82
CA ALA A 101 10.67 -5.66 -7.49
C ALA A 101 10.15 -6.79 -6.59
N GLU A 102 8.84 -7.03 -6.59
CA GLU A 102 8.23 -8.16 -5.88
C GLU A 102 8.77 -9.52 -6.37
N ALA A 103 8.82 -9.73 -7.69
CA ALA A 103 9.28 -10.99 -8.27
C ALA A 103 10.76 -11.31 -7.98
N PHE A 104 11.61 -10.28 -7.91
CA PHE A 104 13.05 -10.42 -7.69
C PHE A 104 13.48 -10.15 -6.25
N SER A 105 12.55 -9.78 -5.35
CA SER A 105 12.84 -9.48 -3.95
C SER A 105 13.59 -10.61 -3.25
N THR A 106 13.22 -11.86 -3.52
CA THR A 106 13.86 -13.05 -2.94
C THR A 106 15.31 -13.26 -3.40
N GLN A 107 15.75 -12.59 -4.47
CA GLN A 107 17.12 -12.62 -4.96
C GLN A 107 17.99 -11.49 -4.38
N VAL A 108 17.40 -10.57 -3.59
CA VAL A 108 18.16 -9.56 -2.88
C VAL A 108 19.06 -10.26 -1.86
N ASN A 109 20.38 -10.11 -2.04
CA ASN A 109 21.37 -10.64 -1.11
C ASN A 109 21.21 -9.95 0.26
N GLY A 110 21.17 -10.73 1.33
CA GLY A 110 21.08 -10.20 2.69
C GLY A 110 20.12 -10.97 3.57
N THR A 111 19.71 -10.33 4.66
CA THR A 111 18.69 -10.84 5.58
C THR A 111 17.27 -10.58 5.05
N GLU A 112 16.27 -11.22 5.64
CA GLU A 112 14.87 -10.87 5.39
C GLU A 112 14.57 -9.38 5.66
N GLY A 113 15.17 -8.82 6.71
CA GLY A 113 15.07 -7.39 7.00
C GLY A 113 15.60 -6.51 5.88
N ASP A 114 16.75 -6.87 5.29
CA ASP A 114 17.34 -6.13 4.16
C ASP A 114 16.43 -6.17 2.94
N ARG A 115 15.84 -7.34 2.65
CA ARG A 115 14.86 -7.52 1.57
C ARG A 115 13.61 -6.68 1.79
N ILE A 116 13.00 -6.73 2.97
CA ILE A 116 11.79 -5.96 3.30
C ILE A 116 12.09 -4.45 3.24
N ALA A 117 13.25 -4.02 3.74
CA ALA A 117 13.67 -2.62 3.67
C ALA A 117 13.86 -2.18 2.21
N TRP A 118 14.43 -3.03 1.36
CA TRP A 118 14.56 -2.76 -0.06
C TRP A 118 13.19 -2.68 -0.78
N LEU A 119 12.27 -3.60 -0.50
CA LEU A 119 10.90 -3.56 -1.04
C LEU A 119 10.16 -2.29 -0.61
N ASN A 120 10.24 -1.93 0.67
CA ASN A 120 9.64 -0.69 1.17
C ASN A 120 10.16 0.54 0.43
N ARG A 121 11.48 0.64 0.20
CA ARG A 121 12.05 1.74 -0.59
C ARG A 121 11.53 1.74 -2.03
N ALA A 122 11.47 0.57 -2.69
CA ALA A 122 10.95 0.46 -4.05
C ALA A 122 9.49 0.96 -4.14
N TYR A 123 8.65 0.57 -3.17
CA TYR A 123 7.28 1.07 -3.06
C TYR A 123 7.20 2.57 -2.80
N GLU A 124 7.93 3.08 -1.80
CA GLU A 124 7.93 4.50 -1.46
C GLU A 124 8.30 5.37 -2.67
N GLN A 125 9.36 4.99 -3.40
CA GLN A 125 9.79 5.70 -4.60
C GLN A 125 8.75 5.64 -5.72
N ALA A 126 8.22 4.45 -6.03
CA ALA A 126 7.22 4.29 -7.09
C ALA A 126 5.91 5.02 -6.77
N ASN A 127 5.45 4.94 -5.51
CA ASN A 127 4.24 5.59 -5.04
C ASN A 127 4.38 7.12 -5.07
N GLU A 128 5.51 7.66 -4.60
CA GLU A 128 5.82 9.10 -4.66
C GLU A 128 5.75 9.60 -6.11
N LEU A 129 6.44 8.92 -7.03
CA LEU A 129 6.47 9.31 -8.44
C LEU A 129 5.09 9.20 -9.10
N ALA A 130 4.36 8.11 -8.86
CA ALA A 130 3.02 7.92 -9.40
C ALA A 130 2.06 9.04 -8.92
N GLU A 131 2.09 9.38 -7.63
CA GLU A 131 1.27 10.42 -7.05
C GLU A 131 1.60 11.81 -7.63
N LEU A 132 2.90 12.15 -7.74
CA LEU A 132 3.33 13.42 -8.34
C LEU A 132 2.84 13.56 -9.79
N ARG A 133 2.96 12.49 -10.59
CA ARG A 133 2.48 12.48 -11.98
C ARG A 133 0.96 12.63 -12.07
N MET A 134 0.22 11.88 -11.25
CA MET A 134 -1.24 11.98 -11.21
C MET A 134 -1.72 13.38 -10.83
N LYS A 135 -0.98 14.08 -9.96
CA LYS A 135 -1.25 15.48 -9.58
C LYS A 135 -0.78 16.51 -10.61
N GLY A 136 -0.08 16.10 -11.68
CA GLY A 136 0.46 16.98 -12.73
C GLY A 136 1.76 17.70 -12.34
N TYR A 137 2.48 17.21 -11.34
CA TYR A 137 3.77 17.77 -10.88
C TYR A 137 4.97 17.15 -11.63
N ASP A 138 4.91 17.12 -12.96
CA ASP A 138 5.90 16.42 -13.80
C ASP A 138 7.34 16.86 -13.56
N ARG A 139 7.57 18.17 -13.45
CA ARG A 139 8.93 18.71 -13.21
C ARG A 139 9.52 18.27 -11.87
N ILE A 140 8.68 18.04 -10.87
CA ILE A 140 9.09 17.55 -9.55
C ILE A 140 9.40 16.05 -9.67
N ALA A 141 8.53 15.28 -10.30
CA ALA A 141 8.77 13.86 -10.57
C ALA A 141 10.06 13.63 -11.38
N ASP A 142 10.30 14.41 -12.43
CA ASP A 142 11.52 14.34 -13.25
C ASP A 142 12.78 14.63 -12.44
N ARG A 143 12.72 15.61 -11.52
CA ARG A 143 13.84 15.92 -10.63
C ARG A 143 14.10 14.75 -9.69
N ARG A 144 13.04 14.20 -9.10
CA ARG A 144 13.12 13.09 -8.16
C ARG A 144 13.74 11.84 -8.80
N VAL A 145 13.37 11.52 -10.04
CA VAL A 145 14.00 10.42 -10.80
C VAL A 145 15.51 10.64 -10.95
N ARG A 146 15.95 11.87 -11.27
CA ARG A 146 17.38 12.17 -11.39
C ARG A 146 18.13 12.04 -10.06
N GLU A 147 17.52 12.47 -8.96
CA GLU A 147 18.08 12.34 -7.62
C GLU A 147 18.24 10.86 -7.23
N MET A 148 17.22 10.03 -7.49
CA MET A 148 17.28 8.58 -7.24
C MET A 148 18.41 7.91 -8.03
N GLN A 149 18.57 8.28 -9.31
CA GLN A 149 19.66 7.76 -10.15
C GLN A 149 21.04 8.19 -9.64
N SER A 150 21.18 9.41 -9.12
CA SER A 150 22.45 9.85 -8.53
C SER A 150 22.77 9.17 -7.21
N ASP A 151 21.76 8.85 -6.39
CA ASP A 151 21.96 8.19 -5.11
C ASP A 151 22.39 6.72 -5.29
N GLU A 152 21.83 6.02 -6.29
CA GLU A 152 22.25 4.66 -6.67
C GLU A 152 23.67 4.59 -7.25
N SER A 153 24.15 5.68 -7.86
CA SER A 153 25.49 5.76 -8.45
C SER A 153 26.62 5.93 -7.41
N ASN A 154 26.25 6.19 -6.15
CA ASN A 154 27.17 6.45 -5.04
C ASN A 154 27.22 5.31 -3.99
N LEU A 155 26.55 4.18 -4.28
CA LEU A 155 26.57 2.93 -3.52
C LEU A 155 27.43 1.87 -4.22
#